data_AF-A0A1V5TFR7-F1
#
_entry.id   AF-A0A1V5TFR7-F1
#
_cell.length_a   1.000
_cell.length_b   1.000
_cell.length_c   1.000
_cell.angle_alpha   90.00
_cell.angle_beta   90.00
_cell.angle_gamma   90.00
#
_symmetry.space_group_name_H-M   'P 1'
#
loop_
_entity.id
_entity.type
_entity.pdbx_description
1 polymer ?
#
loop_
_entity_poly.entity_id
_entity_poly.type
_entity_poly.pdbx_seq_one_letter_code
_entity_poly.pdbx_strand_id
1 'polypeptide(L)'
;MIINKLKLLLLIFLFSIIAHSQTDWVRWEKSDPDYKIPSETIKRQYDLSIQSIGDVVLKPVINAYWFFISDVDGDNCPFYPSCSSFLFTSIKQTNIFQGTLMFFDRFTRDTNIFERSSHYPFYGKHHFYDPVYLYTLDEDLIKIIPAGTQVKKIK
;
A
#
# COMPACT_ATOMS: atom_id res chain seq x y z
N MET A 1 9.99 22.85 -49.19
CA MET A 1 8.99 21.82 -48.81
C MET A 1 8.09 22.43 -47.75
N ILE A 2 6.86 22.84 -48.10
CA ILE A 2 5.97 23.56 -47.16
C ILE A 2 5.33 22.52 -46.26
N ILE A 3 5.80 22.44 -45.01
CA ILE A 3 5.23 21.56 -44.00
C ILE A 3 3.81 22.04 -43.69
N ASN A 4 2.83 21.13 -43.78
CA ASN A 4 1.45 21.44 -43.46
C ASN A 4 1.36 21.90 -41.99
N LYS A 5 0.72 23.05 -41.75
CA LYS A 5 0.55 23.65 -40.42
C LYS A 5 -0.03 22.67 -39.40
N LEU A 6 -0.92 21.75 -39.81
CA LEU A 6 -1.47 20.71 -38.95
C LEU A 6 -0.41 19.68 -38.55
N LYS A 7 0.44 19.25 -39.48
CA LYS A 7 1.53 18.32 -39.19
C LYS A 7 2.60 18.95 -38.31
N LEU A 8 2.87 20.26 -38.48
CA LEU A 8 3.78 21.00 -37.62
C LEU A 8 3.24 21.11 -36.19
N LEU A 9 1.95 21.44 -36.03
CA LEU A 9 1.29 21.45 -34.72
C LEU A 9 1.32 20.08 -34.04
N LEU A 10 1.06 19.01 -34.80
CA LEU A 10 1.07 17.65 -34.28
C LEU A 10 2.49 17.20 -33.89
N LEU A 11 3.51 17.64 -34.64
CA LEU A 11 4.91 17.40 -34.31
C LEU A 11 5.34 18.14 -33.03
N ILE A 12 4.92 19.40 -32.86
CA ILE A 12 5.17 20.19 -31.64
C ILE A 12 4.49 19.54 -30.43
N PHE A 13 3.25 19.07 -30.61
CA PHE A 13 2.49 18.36 -29.56
C PHE A 13 3.16 17.03 -29.16
N LEU A 14 3.63 16.25 -30.13
CA LEU A 14 4.37 15.01 -29.85
C LEU A 14 5.72 15.30 -29.18
N PHE A 15 6.41 16.37 -29.56
CA PHE A 15 7.70 16.74 -28.96
C PHE A 15 7.54 17.19 -27.50
N SER A 16 6.45 17.89 -27.17
CA SER A 16 6.14 18.24 -25.78
C SER A 16 5.91 17.03 -24.88
N ILE A 17 5.38 15.92 -25.39
CA ILE A 17 5.18 14.68 -24.61
C ILE A 17 6.53 14.03 -24.26
N ILE A 18 7.50 14.07 -25.19
CA ILE A 18 8.82 13.45 -24.99
C ILE A 18 9.69 14.28 -24.02
N ALA A 19 9.56 15.62 -24.04
CA ALA A 19 10.32 16.52 -23.17
C ALA A 19 9.94 16.45 -21.67
N HIS A 20 8.83 15.80 -21.32
CA HIS A 20 8.37 15.62 -19.93
C HIS A 20 8.65 14.21 -19.36
N SER A 21 9.42 13.36 -20.05
CA SER A 21 9.59 11.94 -19.69
C SER A 21 10.72 11.64 -18.67
N GLN A 22 11.33 12.65 -18.04
CA GLN A 22 12.47 12.49 -17.11
C GLN A 22 12.21 13.01 -15.68
N THR A 23 11.10 12.65 -15.02
CA THR A 23 10.87 12.99 -13.59
C THR A 23 10.64 11.78 -12.67
N ASP A 24 10.74 10.54 -13.18
CA ASP A 24 10.48 9.28 -12.44
C ASP A 24 11.69 8.73 -11.65
N TRP A 25 12.86 9.38 -11.71
CA TRP A 25 14.11 8.85 -11.14
C TRP A 25 14.22 8.99 -9.62
N VAL A 26 13.32 9.77 -9.06
CA VAL A 26 13.20 10.04 -7.64
C VAL A 26 11.90 9.41 -7.17
N ARG A 27 11.52 8.16 -7.50
CA ARG A 27 10.20 7.61 -7.10
C ARG A 27 10.26 6.75 -5.81
N TRP A 28 10.57 7.23 -4.60
CA TRP A 28 10.99 8.52 -4.03
C TRP A 28 11.85 8.21 -2.79
N GLU A 29 13.17 8.10 -3.01
CA GLU A 29 14.28 7.95 -2.03
C GLU A 29 14.06 7.04 -0.79
N LYS A 30 15.12 6.87 0.00
CA LYS A 30 15.43 5.60 0.66
C LYS A 30 14.43 5.13 1.74
N SER A 31 13.90 3.92 1.50
CA SER A 31 13.75 2.84 2.49
C SER A 31 15.06 2.06 2.63
N ASP A 32 15.41 1.59 3.84
CA ASP A 32 16.69 0.91 4.11
C ASP A 32 16.51 -0.59 4.46
N PRO A 33 16.29 -1.47 3.47
CA PRO A 33 15.98 -2.88 3.69
C PRO A 33 17.23 -3.75 4.00
N ASP A 34 17.05 -4.80 4.84
CA ASP A 34 18.09 -5.79 5.18
C ASP A 34 18.40 -6.70 3.97
N TYR A 35 19.64 -6.66 3.47
CA TYR A 35 20.09 -7.39 2.26
C TYR A 35 20.43 -8.87 2.47
N LYS A 36 20.22 -9.41 3.68
CA LYS A 36 20.38 -10.86 3.88
C LYS A 36 19.45 -11.59 2.94
N ILE A 37 19.96 -12.61 2.25
CA ILE A 37 19.16 -13.53 1.45
C ILE A 37 18.00 -13.98 2.34
N PRO A 38 16.77 -13.53 2.07
CA PRO A 38 15.66 -13.91 2.92
C PRO A 38 15.48 -15.41 2.68
N SER A 39 15.61 -16.23 3.72
CA SER A 39 15.33 -17.67 3.62
C SER A 39 13.91 -17.92 3.12
N GLU A 40 13.04 -16.90 3.25
CA GLU A 40 11.73 -16.78 2.64
C GLU A 40 11.55 -15.33 2.22
N THR A 41 11.59 -15.04 0.91
CA THR A 41 11.31 -13.71 0.37
C THR A 41 10.03 -13.19 0.99
N ILE A 42 10.03 -11.95 1.52
CA ILE A 42 8.78 -11.23 1.84
C ILE A 42 8.10 -10.87 0.51
N LYS A 43 7.74 -11.90 -0.28
CA LYS A 43 6.73 -11.76 -1.32
C LYS A 43 5.46 -11.51 -0.56
N ARG A 44 4.84 -10.34 -0.76
CA ARG A 44 3.54 -10.02 -0.19
C ARG A 44 2.61 -11.23 -0.43
N GLN A 45 2.17 -11.86 0.65
CA GLN A 45 1.43 -13.13 0.66
C GLN A 45 -0.04 -12.90 0.31
N TYR A 46 -0.32 -12.26 -0.83
CA TYR A 46 -1.67 -12.31 -1.37
C TYR A 46 -1.80 -13.65 -2.09
N ASP A 47 -2.43 -14.62 -1.43
CA ASP A 47 -2.95 -15.77 -2.14
C ASP A 47 -4.14 -15.29 -2.99
N LEU A 48 -3.85 -14.94 -4.24
CA LEU A 48 -4.82 -14.49 -5.24
C LEU A 48 -5.54 -15.67 -5.92
N SER A 49 -5.55 -16.85 -5.29
CA SER A 49 -6.42 -17.95 -5.70
C SER A 49 -7.88 -17.51 -5.61
N ILE A 50 -8.64 -17.77 -6.66
CA ILE A 50 -10.06 -17.43 -6.71
C ILE A 50 -10.79 -18.52 -5.93
N GLN A 51 -11.25 -18.20 -4.72
CA GLN A 51 -12.02 -19.11 -3.88
C GLN A 51 -13.49 -18.68 -3.82
N SER A 52 -13.78 -17.41 -4.14
CA SER A 52 -15.12 -16.81 -4.12
C SER A 52 -15.35 -15.89 -5.33
N ILE A 53 -16.63 -15.67 -5.66
CA ILE A 53 -17.06 -14.67 -6.66
C ILE A 53 -16.61 -13.26 -6.27
N GLY A 54 -16.50 -12.98 -4.96
CA GLY A 54 -15.96 -11.72 -4.45
C GLY A 54 -14.53 -11.47 -4.90
N ASP A 55 -13.71 -12.52 -5.02
CA ASP A 55 -12.30 -12.42 -5.40
C ASP A 55 -12.14 -11.98 -6.86
N VAL A 56 -13.11 -12.31 -7.72
CA VAL A 56 -13.12 -11.91 -9.14
C VAL A 56 -13.20 -10.39 -9.28
N VAL A 57 -13.94 -9.72 -8.39
CA VAL A 57 -14.08 -8.26 -8.36
C VAL A 57 -12.94 -7.61 -7.58
N LEU A 58 -12.52 -8.24 -6.47
CA LEU A 58 -11.55 -7.66 -5.57
C LEU A 58 -10.13 -7.66 -6.12
N LYS A 59 -9.76 -8.72 -6.83
CA LYS A 59 -8.41 -8.90 -7.38
C LYS A 59 -8.02 -7.78 -8.36
N PRO A 60 -8.87 -7.38 -9.33
CA PRO A 60 -8.59 -6.20 -10.17
C PRO A 60 -8.38 -4.92 -9.36
N VAL A 61 -9.18 -4.69 -8.31
CA VAL A 61 -9.08 -3.47 -7.48
C VAL A 61 -7.79 -3.45 -6.67
N ILE A 62 -7.45 -4.56 -6.02
CA ILE A 62 -6.20 -4.69 -5.25
C ILE A 62 -4.99 -4.59 -6.18
N ASN A 63 -5.06 -5.21 -7.36
CA ASN A 63 -3.99 -5.12 -8.36
C ASN A 63 -3.87 -3.71 -8.94
N ALA A 64 -4.97 -3.00 -9.15
CA ALA A 64 -4.95 -1.61 -9.61
C ALA A 64 -4.37 -0.70 -8.52
N TYR A 65 -4.83 -0.82 -7.27
CA TYR A 65 -4.26 -0.08 -6.15
C TYR A 65 -2.76 -0.41 -5.98
N TRP A 66 -2.37 -1.67 -6.15
CA TRP A 66 -0.97 -2.04 -6.14
C TRP A 66 -0.21 -1.34 -7.27
N PHE A 67 -0.59 -1.54 -8.53
CA PHE A 67 0.14 -1.06 -9.69
C PHE A 67 0.19 0.48 -9.78
N PHE A 68 -0.92 1.16 -9.47
CA PHE A 68 -1.00 2.60 -9.61
C PHE A 68 -0.58 3.37 -8.36
N ILE A 69 -0.62 2.76 -7.17
CA ILE A 69 -0.37 3.43 -5.88
C ILE A 69 0.77 2.75 -5.12
N SER A 70 0.62 1.49 -4.69
CA SER A 70 1.65 0.86 -3.82
C SER A 70 3.00 0.61 -4.52
N ASP A 71 3.00 0.35 -5.82
CA ASP A 71 4.22 0.17 -6.61
C ASP A 71 4.93 1.51 -6.82
N VAL A 72 4.14 2.58 -6.97
CA VAL A 72 4.62 3.97 -7.06
C VAL A 72 5.19 4.47 -5.72
N ASP A 73 4.65 4.02 -4.59
CA ASP A 73 5.07 4.40 -3.23
C ASP A 73 6.23 3.54 -2.68
N GLY A 74 6.55 2.40 -3.31
CA GLY A 74 7.63 1.49 -2.92
C GLY A 74 7.42 0.81 -1.55
N ASP A 75 8.53 0.48 -0.87
CA ASP A 75 8.55 -0.09 0.50
C ASP A 75 8.59 1.01 1.59
N ASN A 76 8.14 2.22 1.27
CA ASN A 76 8.15 3.37 2.19
C ASN A 76 6.91 3.45 3.10
N CYS A 77 5.98 2.49 3.00
CA CYS A 77 4.80 2.48 3.86
C CYS A 77 5.23 2.40 5.32
N PRO A 78 4.90 3.37 6.18
CA PRO A 78 5.38 3.41 7.56
C PRO A 78 4.63 2.44 8.47
N PHE A 79 3.64 1.70 7.96
CA PHE A 79 2.79 0.81 8.75
C PHE A 79 2.93 -0.65 8.32
N TYR A 80 2.83 -1.54 9.30
CA TYR A 80 2.68 -2.97 9.12
C TYR A 80 1.32 -3.44 9.70
N PRO A 81 0.50 -4.20 8.95
CA PRO A 81 0.67 -4.51 7.52
C PRO A 81 0.51 -3.26 6.64
N SER A 82 0.97 -3.32 5.38
CA SER A 82 0.78 -2.22 4.41
C SER A 82 -0.70 -1.97 4.12
N CYS A 83 -1.05 -0.78 3.60
CA CYS A 83 -2.45 -0.42 3.32
C CYS A 83 -3.16 -1.40 2.37
N SER A 84 -2.45 -1.88 1.34
CA SER A 84 -2.97 -2.91 0.41
C SER A 84 -3.14 -4.28 1.08
N SER A 85 -2.18 -4.69 1.92
CA SER A 85 -2.29 -5.93 2.69
C SER A 85 -3.39 -5.87 3.74
N PHE A 86 -3.62 -4.69 4.32
CA PHE A 86 -4.70 -4.42 5.26
C PHE A 86 -6.05 -4.55 4.55
N LEU A 87 -6.25 -3.89 3.40
CA LEU A 87 -7.48 -4.00 2.61
C LEU A 87 -7.79 -5.44 2.21
N PHE A 88 -6.78 -6.19 1.75
CA PHE A 88 -6.98 -7.60 1.39
C PHE A 88 -7.41 -8.43 2.60
N THR A 89 -6.71 -8.26 3.72
CA THR A 89 -6.96 -9.05 4.94
C THR A 89 -8.29 -8.66 5.60
N SER A 90 -8.67 -7.38 5.60
CA SER A 90 -9.94 -6.91 6.14
C SER A 90 -11.11 -7.48 5.37
N ILE A 91 -11.04 -7.50 4.04
CA ILE A 91 -12.10 -8.08 3.21
C ILE A 91 -12.17 -9.59 3.39
N LYS A 92 -11.03 -10.27 3.49
CA LYS A 92 -10.99 -11.73 3.76
C LYS A 92 -11.59 -12.11 5.11
N GLN A 93 -11.38 -11.28 6.14
CA GLN A 93 -11.90 -11.52 7.49
C GLN A 93 -13.35 -11.06 7.67
N THR A 94 -13.83 -10.13 6.84
CA THR A 94 -15.17 -9.56 6.93
C THR A 94 -15.94 -9.75 5.61
N ASN A 95 -16.08 -8.68 4.81
CA ASN A 95 -16.61 -8.68 3.45
C ASN A 95 -16.13 -7.42 2.73
N ILE A 96 -16.50 -7.28 1.45
CA ILE A 96 -16.04 -6.17 0.60
C ILE A 96 -16.43 -4.81 1.19
N PHE A 97 -17.67 -4.66 1.68
CA PHE A 97 -18.14 -3.37 2.20
C PHE A 97 -17.47 -3.00 3.51
N GLN A 98 -17.48 -3.92 4.48
CA GLN A 98 -16.86 -3.69 5.79
C GLN A 98 -15.34 -3.51 5.65
N GLY A 99 -14.66 -4.38 4.91
CA GLY A 99 -13.22 -4.28 4.73
C GLY A 99 -12.79 -3.00 4.01
N THR A 100 -13.62 -2.49 3.08
CA THR A 100 -13.40 -1.18 2.44
C THR A 100 -13.59 -0.03 3.44
N LEU A 101 -14.62 -0.07 4.28
CA LEU A 101 -14.82 0.94 5.33
C LEU A 101 -13.67 0.94 6.34
N MET A 102 -13.24 -0.25 6.79
CA MET A 102 -12.08 -0.40 7.68
C MET A 102 -10.81 0.16 7.03
N PHE A 103 -10.61 -0.09 5.74
CA PHE A 103 -9.48 0.46 4.99
C PHE A 103 -9.53 1.98 4.95
N PHE A 104 -10.68 2.59 4.63
CA PHE A 104 -10.78 4.04 4.57
C PHE A 104 -10.60 4.69 5.94
N ASP A 105 -11.18 4.11 7.00
CA ASP A 105 -10.94 4.56 8.38
C ASP A 105 -9.44 4.59 8.69
N ARG A 106 -8.76 3.45 8.52
CA ARG A 106 -7.32 3.38 8.77
C ARG A 106 -6.54 4.32 7.85
N PHE A 107 -6.84 4.34 6.56
CA PHE A 107 -6.15 5.18 5.57
C PHE A 107 -6.26 6.66 5.93
N THR A 108 -7.41 7.13 6.39
CA THR A 108 -7.58 8.52 6.83
C THR A 108 -6.81 8.87 8.10
N ARG A 109 -6.53 7.89 8.98
CA ARG A 109 -5.64 8.08 10.13
C ARG A 109 -4.17 8.00 9.73
N ASP A 110 -3.82 7.12 8.80
CA ASP A 110 -2.47 6.92 8.30
C ASP A 110 -1.96 8.15 7.53
N THR A 111 -2.84 8.95 6.92
CA THR A 111 -2.44 10.22 6.27
C THR A 111 -2.00 11.30 7.26
N ASN A 112 -2.30 11.17 8.55
CA ASN A 112 -1.76 12.06 9.57
C ASN A 112 -0.29 11.71 9.84
N ILE A 113 0.63 12.56 9.39
CA ILE A 113 2.08 12.41 9.55
C ILE A 113 2.58 12.82 10.95
N PHE A 114 1.78 13.52 11.73
CA PHE A 114 2.17 14.03 13.05
C PHE A 114 1.83 13.02 14.15
N GLU A 115 2.66 12.99 15.20
CA GLU A 115 2.40 12.27 16.45
C GLU A 115 2.13 10.75 16.32
N ARG A 116 2.52 10.10 15.21
CA ARG A 116 2.29 8.66 15.01
C ARG A 116 2.87 7.79 16.14
N SER A 117 4.01 8.18 16.70
CA SER A 117 4.66 7.45 17.79
C SER A 117 3.90 7.49 19.12
N SER A 118 3.02 8.47 19.35
CA SER A 118 2.18 8.54 20.56
C SER A 118 0.87 7.77 20.41
N HIS A 119 0.50 7.37 19.18
CA HIS A 119 -0.74 6.66 18.89
C HIS A 119 -0.54 5.18 18.55
N TYR A 120 0.60 4.82 17.96
CA TYR A 120 0.83 3.48 17.45
C TYR A 120 1.99 2.74 18.14
N PRO A 121 1.87 1.43 18.34
CA PRO A 121 3.00 0.57 18.69
C PRO A 121 3.95 0.39 17.49
N PHE A 122 5.16 -0.12 17.75
CA PHE A 122 6.18 -0.36 16.73
C PHE A 122 6.29 -1.84 16.35
N TYR A 123 6.24 -2.13 15.04
CA TYR A 123 6.52 -3.43 14.45
C TYR A 123 7.94 -3.48 13.87
N GLY A 124 8.83 -4.25 14.49
CA GLY A 124 10.23 -4.27 14.12
C GLY A 124 10.87 -2.88 14.23
N LYS A 125 11.88 -2.58 13.40
CA LYS A 125 12.69 -1.36 13.55
C LYS A 125 12.12 -0.11 12.88
N HIS A 126 11.22 -0.25 11.91
CA HIS A 126 10.90 0.84 10.97
C HIS A 126 9.40 1.05 10.71
N HIS A 127 8.52 0.21 11.27
CA HIS A 127 7.10 0.28 10.98
C HIS A 127 6.28 0.49 12.26
N PHE A 128 5.20 1.24 12.15
CA PHE A 128 4.10 1.27 13.10
C PHE A 128 3.22 0.03 12.93
N TYR A 129 2.58 -0.41 14.00
CA TYR A 129 1.76 -1.61 13.99
C TYR A 129 0.28 -1.28 14.10
N ASP A 130 -0.48 -1.59 13.05
CA ASP A 130 -1.94 -1.38 13.02
C ASP A 130 -2.65 -2.53 12.28
N PRO A 131 -2.87 -3.67 12.97
CA PRO A 131 -3.41 -4.89 12.37
C PRO A 131 -4.93 -4.90 12.25
N VAL A 132 -5.43 -5.68 11.29
CA VAL A 132 -6.86 -5.78 10.94
C VAL A 132 -7.74 -6.23 12.11
N TYR A 133 -7.26 -7.11 12.99
CA TYR A 133 -8.07 -7.67 14.06
C TYR A 133 -8.64 -6.61 15.01
N LEU A 134 -7.98 -5.44 15.14
CA LEU A 134 -8.47 -4.32 15.96
C LEU A 134 -9.79 -3.73 15.47
N TYR A 135 -10.21 -4.05 14.24
CA TYR A 135 -11.35 -3.45 13.56
C TYR A 135 -12.50 -4.43 13.35
N THR A 136 -12.29 -5.71 13.64
CA THR A 136 -13.26 -6.78 13.35
C THR A 136 -14.49 -6.77 14.25
N LEU A 137 -14.51 -5.89 15.27
CA LEU A 137 -15.54 -5.81 16.33
C LEU A 137 -15.70 -7.11 17.12
N ASP A 138 -14.74 -8.02 17.02
CA ASP A 138 -14.66 -9.26 17.78
C ASP A 138 -13.81 -9.02 19.04
N GLU A 139 -14.47 -8.94 20.20
CA GLU A 139 -13.84 -8.63 21.49
C GLU A 139 -12.73 -9.64 21.86
N ASP A 140 -12.85 -10.90 21.44
CA ASP A 140 -11.87 -11.94 21.74
C ASP A 140 -10.57 -11.76 20.93
N LEU A 141 -10.67 -11.11 19.76
CA LEU A 141 -9.54 -10.83 18.88
C LEU A 141 -8.87 -9.48 19.17
N ILE A 142 -9.61 -8.51 19.72
CA ILE A 142 -9.12 -7.15 19.95
C ILE A 142 -8.14 -7.12 21.13
N LYS A 143 -6.85 -7.03 20.80
CA LYS A 143 -5.76 -6.86 21.77
C LYS A 143 -5.13 -5.49 21.60
N ILE A 144 -5.49 -4.56 22.49
CA ILE A 144 -4.95 -3.20 22.50
C ILE A 144 -3.51 -3.24 23.02
N ILE A 145 -2.59 -2.74 22.21
CA ILE A 145 -1.17 -2.62 22.55
C ILE A 145 -0.89 -1.11 22.75
N PRO A 146 -0.32 -0.70 23.90
CA PRO A 146 -0.07 0.71 24.14
C PRO A 146 0.96 1.28 23.15
N ALA A 147 0.80 2.55 22.81
CA ALA A 147 1.70 3.26 21.91
C ALA A 147 3.16 3.21 22.39
N GLY A 148 4.10 3.26 21.46
CA GLY A 148 5.53 3.15 21.76
C GLY A 148 6.01 1.74 22.16
N THR A 149 5.12 0.76 22.30
CA THR A 149 5.48 -0.62 22.63
C THR A 149 6.05 -1.35 21.41
N GLN A 150 7.12 -2.12 21.62
CA GLN A 150 7.73 -2.95 20.59
C GLN A 150 7.01 -4.30 20.46
N VAL A 151 6.39 -4.55 19.30
CA VAL A 151 5.75 -5.82 18.97
C VAL A 151 6.80 -6.77 18.36
N LYS A 152 6.91 -7.98 18.92
CA LYS A 152 7.81 -9.01 18.39
C LYS A 152 7.31 -9.47 17.02
N LYS A 153 8.22 -9.52 16.04
CA LYS A 153 7.95 -10.15 14.74
C LYS A 153 7.62 -11.62 15.01
N ILE A 154 6.41 -12.06 14.63
CA ILE A 154 6.08 -13.47 14.62
C ILE A 154 6.99 -14.07 13.54
N LYS A 155 7.87 -14.98 13.95
CA LYS A 155 8.82 -15.67 13.07
C LYS A 155 8.06 -16.64 12.16
#